data_AF-A0A812C5L2-F1
#
_entry.id   AF-A0A812C5L2-F1
#
_cell.length_a   1.000
_cell.length_b   1.000
_cell.length_c   1.000
_cell.angle_alpha   90.00
_cell.angle_beta   90.00
_cell.angle_gamma   90.00
#
_symmetry.space_group_name_H-M   'P 1'
#
loop_
_entity.id
_entity.type
_entity.pdbx_description
1 polymer ?
#
loop_
_entity_poly.entity_id
_entity_poly.type
_entity_poly.pdbx_seq_one_letter_code
_entity_poly.pdbx_strand_id
1 'polypeptide(L)'
;MQVKCEFADRGCQSILPLTVLVPHSQDCAYRPVSCRNPGCSQTVNLGQLVAHETDECEWRPVGICQRGCGLVLLQRAVTAGHECVEALKNQIGEQEIRTGSLETEMRRLQARFVKREKSLLAQIATLHGDVQLQALNRLAQFVTNFFLSLSLSLSLFLDVI
;
A
#
# COMPACT_ATOMS: atom_id res chain seq x y z
N MET A 1 -28.79 20.66 27.66
CA MET A 1 -28.36 19.31 28.06
C MET A 1 -26.85 19.33 28.27
N GLN A 2 -26.38 18.88 29.43
CA GLN A 2 -24.95 18.71 29.73
C GLN A 2 -24.66 17.23 29.97
N VAL A 3 -23.48 16.79 29.54
CA VAL A 3 -23.05 15.39 29.60
C VAL A 3 -21.59 15.33 30.08
N LYS A 4 -21.24 14.26 30.79
CA LYS A 4 -19.84 13.98 31.17
C LYS A 4 -19.05 13.60 29.92
N CYS A 5 -17.76 13.94 29.91
CA CYS A 5 -16.82 13.42 28.92
C CYS A 5 -16.84 11.88 28.91
N GLU A 6 -16.69 11.29 27.73
CA GLU A 6 -16.61 9.83 27.57
C GLU A 6 -15.40 9.20 28.28
N PHE A 7 -14.32 9.95 28.51
CA PHE A 7 -13.10 9.50 29.19
C PHE A 7 -13.10 9.82 30.70
N ALA A 8 -14.27 9.88 31.33
CA ALA A 8 -14.39 10.17 32.76
C ALA A 8 -13.81 9.06 33.64
N ASP A 9 -13.90 7.81 33.20
CA ASP A 9 -13.27 6.63 33.80
C ASP A 9 -11.74 6.71 33.80
N ARG A 10 -11.16 7.43 32.83
CA ARG A 10 -9.72 7.67 32.72
C ARG A 10 -9.24 8.92 33.46
N GLY A 11 -10.16 9.71 34.02
CA GLY A 11 -9.86 10.87 34.87
C GLY A 11 -10.36 12.22 34.35
N CYS A 12 -11.05 12.29 33.20
CA CYS A 12 -11.60 13.56 32.73
C CYS A 12 -12.83 13.99 33.55
N GLN A 13 -12.75 15.12 34.24
CA GLN A 13 -13.86 15.63 35.07
C GLN A 13 -14.77 16.61 34.32
N SER A 14 -14.57 16.80 33.01
CA SER A 14 -15.32 17.79 32.23
C SER A 14 -16.79 17.40 32.09
N ILE A 15 -17.67 18.35 32.37
CA ILE A 15 -19.11 18.30 32.08
C ILE A 15 -19.40 19.41 31.09
N LEU A 16 -19.90 19.05 29.91
CA LEU A 16 -20.01 19.96 28.78
C LEU A 16 -21.31 19.77 27.99
N PRO A 17 -21.76 20.79 27.23
CA PRO A 17 -22.87 20.64 26.31
C PRO A 17 -22.59 19.56 25.26
N LEU A 18 -23.63 18.84 24.85
CA LEU A 18 -23.53 17.79 23.82
C LEU A 18 -22.93 18.32 22.50
N THR A 19 -23.16 19.58 22.17
CA THR A 19 -22.67 20.25 20.94
C THR A 19 -21.16 20.36 20.85
N VAL A 20 -20.45 20.38 21.99
CA VAL A 20 -18.98 20.50 22.03
C VAL A 20 -18.29 19.22 22.51
N LEU A 21 -19.04 18.12 22.68
CA LEU A 21 -18.51 16.85 23.18
C LEU A 21 -17.51 16.20 22.22
N VAL A 22 -17.84 16.16 20.94
CA VAL A 22 -16.99 15.57 19.89
C VAL A 22 -15.64 16.29 19.75
N PRO A 23 -15.59 17.63 19.57
CA PRO A 23 -14.30 18.31 19.48
C PRO A 23 -13.49 18.19 20.79
N HIS A 24 -14.15 18.24 21.96
CA HIS A 24 -13.48 18.00 23.23
C HIS A 24 -12.85 16.60 23.30
N SER A 25 -13.57 15.56 22.89
CA SER A 25 -13.07 14.20 23.04
C SER A 25 -11.87 13.91 22.13
N GLN A 26 -11.82 14.51 20.94
CA GLN A 26 -10.66 14.42 20.05
C GLN A 26 -9.38 14.99 20.68
N ASP A 27 -9.48 16.07 21.45
CA ASP A 27 -8.34 16.75 22.07
C ASP A 27 -8.18 16.46 23.57
N CYS A 28 -9.06 15.65 24.15
CA CYS A 28 -9.06 15.37 25.57
C CYS A 28 -7.73 14.74 25.99
N ALA A 29 -7.07 15.33 26.99
CA ALA A 29 -5.81 14.81 27.54
C ALA A 29 -5.93 13.38 28.09
N TYR A 30 -7.15 12.93 28.43
CA TYR A 30 -7.45 11.58 28.93
C TYR A 30 -7.85 10.60 27.82
N ARG A 31 -7.92 11.05 26.56
CA ARG A 31 -8.19 10.17 25.43
C ARG A 31 -7.11 9.09 25.35
N PRO A 32 -7.48 7.80 25.21
CA PRO A 32 -6.52 6.72 25.05
C PRO A 32 -5.78 6.83 23.72
N VAL A 33 -4.46 6.66 23.78
CA VAL A 33 -3.56 6.61 22.62
C VAL A 33 -2.51 5.53 22.81
N SER A 34 -2.17 4.82 21.73
CA SER A 34 -1.11 3.82 21.74
C SER A 34 0.26 4.50 21.78
N CYS A 35 1.18 3.92 22.55
CA CYS A 35 2.59 4.30 22.54
C CYS A 35 3.20 4.12 21.14
N ARG A 36 4.07 5.04 20.72
CA ARG A 36 4.74 4.99 19.41
C ARG A 36 6.10 4.31 19.42
N ASN A 37 6.64 4.00 20.60
CA ASN A 37 7.91 3.27 20.70
C ASN A 37 7.74 1.84 20.15
N PRO A 38 8.54 1.42 19.16
CA PRO A 38 8.40 0.10 18.54
C PRO A 38 8.44 -1.05 19.56
N GLY A 39 7.43 -1.92 19.51
CA GLY A 39 7.30 -3.07 20.41
C GLY A 39 6.53 -2.79 21.71
N CYS A 40 6.29 -1.52 22.06
CA CYS A 40 5.39 -1.18 23.16
C CYS A 40 3.93 -1.32 22.70
N SER A 41 3.12 -2.06 23.46
CA SER A 41 1.68 -2.23 23.24
C SER A 41 0.81 -1.49 24.25
N GLN A 42 1.40 -0.59 25.04
CA GLN A 42 0.67 0.14 26.07
C GLN A 42 -0.20 1.25 25.47
N THR A 43 -1.40 1.42 26.06
CA THR A 43 -2.32 2.51 25.77
C THR A 43 -2.35 3.46 26.95
N VAL A 44 -1.88 4.69 26.74
CA VAL A 44 -1.76 5.74 27.76
C VAL A 44 -2.70 6.90 27.47
N ASN A 45 -2.86 7.80 28.43
CA ASN A 45 -3.59 9.04 28.20
C ASN A 45 -2.77 9.99 27.31
N LEU A 46 -3.42 10.71 26.40
CA LEU A 46 -2.77 11.66 25.50
C LEU A 46 -1.84 12.64 26.23
N GLY A 47 -2.28 13.18 27.37
CA GLY A 47 -1.50 14.11 28.19
C GLY A 47 -0.26 13.49 28.86
N GLN A 48 -0.20 12.16 28.98
CA GLN A 48 0.92 11.42 29.56
C GLN A 48 1.81 10.76 28.50
N LEU A 49 1.42 10.81 27.22
CA LEU A 49 2.09 10.08 26.15
C LEU A 49 3.58 10.44 26.04
N VAL A 50 3.92 11.73 26.15
CA VAL A 50 5.31 12.19 26.02
C VAL A 50 6.17 11.69 27.17
N ALA A 51 5.70 11.83 28.42
CA ALA A 51 6.42 11.34 29.60
C ALA A 51 6.61 9.82 29.55
N HIS A 52 5.56 9.10 29.17
CA HIS A 52 5.65 7.67 28.93
C HIS A 52 6.74 7.34 27.90
N GLU A 53 6.69 7.92 26.71
CA GLU A 53 7.60 7.57 25.61
C GLU A 53 9.07 7.92 25.88
N THR A 54 9.34 8.97 26.66
CA THR A 54 10.69 9.53 26.86
C THR A 54 11.38 9.03 28.11
N ASP A 55 10.62 8.80 29.20
CA ASP A 55 11.19 8.53 30.52
C ASP A 55 10.83 7.12 31.01
N GLU A 56 9.57 6.71 30.86
CA GLU A 56 9.03 5.51 31.53
C GLU A 56 9.05 4.26 30.65
N CYS A 57 8.94 4.42 29.33
CA CYS A 57 8.72 3.30 28.41
C CYS A 57 9.96 2.40 28.33
N GLU A 58 9.80 1.12 28.64
CA GLU A 58 10.87 0.14 28.54
C GLU A 58 11.38 -0.10 27.11
N TRP A 59 10.57 0.26 26.11
CA TRP A 59 10.89 0.17 24.69
C TRP A 59 11.48 1.45 24.11
N ARG A 60 11.73 2.46 24.94
CA ARG A 60 12.37 3.70 24.49
C ARG A 60 13.83 3.45 24.12
N PRO A 61 14.35 4.11 23.07
CA PRO A 61 15.77 4.10 22.77
C PRO A 61 16.53 4.91 23.81
N VAL A 62 17.66 4.38 24.29
CA VAL A 62 18.50 5.02 25.32
C VAL A 62 19.94 5.27 24.87
N GLY A 63 20.26 4.93 23.63
CA GLY A 63 21.55 5.18 23.02
C GLY A 63 22.01 4.05 22.13
N ILE A 64 23.28 4.08 21.75
CA ILE A 64 23.93 3.06 20.93
C ILE A 64 24.86 2.24 21.82
N CYS A 65 24.92 0.92 21.59
CA CYS A 65 25.83 0.06 22.31
C CYS A 65 27.30 0.40 22.02
N GLN A 66 28.01 0.84 23.06
CA GLN A 66 29.43 1.20 22.99
C GLN A 66 30.40 0.00 23.05
N ARG A 67 29.88 -1.22 23.19
CA ARG A 67 30.68 -2.47 23.22
C ARG A 67 31.01 -3.03 21.84
N GLY A 68 30.57 -2.35 20.77
CA GLY A 68 30.99 -2.65 19.40
C GLY A 68 29.93 -3.28 18.49
N CYS A 69 28.74 -3.68 18.98
CA CYS A 69 27.68 -4.17 18.09
C CYS A 69 26.94 -3.06 17.33
N GLY A 70 27.06 -1.79 17.77
CA GLY A 70 26.44 -0.65 17.11
C GLY A 70 24.91 -0.61 17.15
N LEU A 71 24.28 -1.53 17.88
CA LEU A 71 22.82 -1.59 18.00
C LEU A 71 22.27 -0.47 18.88
N VAL A 72 21.08 0.03 18.53
CA VAL A 72 20.30 0.90 19.40
C VAL A 72 19.84 0.09 20.62
N LEU A 73 20.18 0.57 21.81
CA LEU A 73 19.78 -0.02 23.07
C LEU A 73 18.40 0.50 23.45
N LEU A 74 17.50 -0.42 23.80
CA LEU A 74 16.25 -0.10 24.45
C LEU A 74 16.43 -0.14 25.97
N GLN A 75 15.67 0.65 26.72
CA GLN A 75 15.74 0.67 28.18
C GLN A 75 15.65 -0.75 28.78
N ARG A 76 14.76 -1.60 28.27
CA ARG A 76 14.64 -3.02 28.70
C ARG A 76 15.87 -3.87 28.44
N ALA A 77 16.60 -3.61 27.36
CA ALA A 77 17.80 -4.36 27.03
C ALA A 77 18.96 -3.96 27.94
N VAL A 78 18.97 -2.70 28.39
CA VAL A 78 19.94 -2.22 29.38
C VAL A 78 19.65 -2.85 30.74
N THR A 79 18.40 -2.84 31.22
CA THR A 79 18.03 -3.42 32.52
C THR A 79 18.21 -4.93 32.57
N ALA A 80 17.95 -5.64 31.46
CA ALA A 80 18.14 -7.09 31.36
C ALA A 80 19.60 -7.52 31.15
N GLY A 81 20.52 -6.58 30.89
CA GLY A 81 21.90 -6.89 30.56
C GLY A 81 22.08 -7.28 29.09
N HIS A 82 22.33 -6.29 28.23
CA HIS A 82 22.49 -6.53 26.80
C HIS A 82 23.69 -7.47 26.50
N GLU A 83 23.47 -8.48 25.66
CA GLU A 83 24.51 -9.37 25.15
C GLU A 83 24.70 -9.15 23.64
N CYS A 84 25.87 -8.64 23.25
CA CYS A 84 26.11 -8.18 21.88
C CYS A 84 25.97 -9.30 20.84
N VAL A 85 26.50 -10.48 21.15
CA VAL A 85 26.53 -11.61 20.20
C VAL A 85 25.12 -12.14 19.95
N GLU A 86 24.34 -12.36 21.00
CA GLU A 86 22.95 -12.85 20.87
C GLU A 86 22.05 -11.80 20.19
N ALA A 87 22.23 -10.52 20.51
CA ALA A 87 21.49 -9.46 19.83
C ALA A 87 21.78 -9.41 18.33
N LEU A 88 23.05 -9.55 17.92
CA LEU A 88 23.45 -9.60 16.51
C LEU A 88 22.92 -10.86 15.82
N LYS A 89 22.98 -12.04 16.46
CA LYS A 89 22.40 -13.28 15.91
C LYS A 89 20.91 -13.13 15.64
N ASN A 90 20.16 -12.55 16.58
CA ASN A 90 18.73 -12.30 16.40
C ASN A 90 18.46 -11.33 15.25
N GLN A 91 19.25 -10.27 15.14
CA GLN A 91 19.13 -9.32 14.04
C GLN A 91 19.43 -9.96 12.68
N ILE A 92 20.47 -10.79 12.60
CA ILE A 92 20.82 -11.54 11.38
C ILE A 92 19.66 -12.47 11.01
N GLY A 93 19.12 -13.25 11.96
CA GLY A 93 17.99 -14.14 11.71
C GLY A 93 16.74 -13.39 11.24
N GLU A 94 16.42 -12.24 11.83
CA GLU A 94 15.30 -11.40 11.35
C GLU A 94 15.55 -10.90 9.92
N GLN A 95 16.78 -10.47 9.61
CA GLN A 95 17.15 -10.01 8.27
C GLN A 95 17.11 -11.13 7.23
N GLU A 96 17.53 -12.34 7.58
CA GLU A 96 17.45 -13.52 6.71
C GLU A 96 15.99 -13.88 6.39
N ILE A 97 15.12 -13.89 7.40
CA ILE A 97 13.67 -14.12 7.21
C ILE A 97 13.08 -13.04 6.29
N ARG A 98 13.41 -11.77 6.53
CA ARG A 98 12.91 -10.64 5.73
C ARG A 98 13.39 -10.74 4.28
N THR A 99 14.67 -11.05 4.07
CA THR A 99 15.24 -11.25 2.73
C THR A 99 14.54 -12.39 2.01
N GLY A 100 14.37 -13.55 2.66
CA GLY A 100 13.64 -14.68 2.09
C GLY A 100 12.20 -14.34 1.72
N SER A 101 11.47 -13.61 2.59
CA SER A 101 10.11 -13.16 2.29
C SER A 101 10.07 -12.23 1.07
N LEU A 102 10.97 -11.24 1.00
CA LEU A 102 11.05 -10.32 -0.14
C LEU A 102 11.42 -11.06 -1.44
N GLU A 103 12.32 -12.04 -1.39
CA GLU A 103 12.65 -12.87 -2.54
C GLU A 103 11.44 -13.67 -3.07
N THR A 104 10.64 -14.24 -2.16
CA THR A 104 9.43 -14.98 -2.56
C THR A 104 8.38 -14.07 -3.21
N GLU A 105 8.15 -12.89 -2.65
CA GLU A 105 7.22 -11.91 -3.23
C GLU A 105 7.76 -11.34 -4.56
N MET A 106 9.06 -11.11 -4.67
CA MET A 106 9.70 -10.70 -5.92
C MET A 106 9.47 -11.74 -7.03
N ARG A 107 9.71 -13.03 -6.75
CA ARG A 107 9.46 -14.12 -7.72
C ARG A 107 7.98 -14.19 -8.11
N ARG A 108 7.07 -14.01 -7.15
CA ARG A 108 5.62 -13.99 -7.39
C ARG A 108 5.21 -12.83 -8.30
N LEU A 109 5.72 -11.63 -8.03
CA LEU A 109 5.45 -10.45 -8.85
C LEU A 109 6.05 -10.61 -10.25
N GLN A 110 7.29 -11.09 -10.36
CA GLN A 110 7.94 -11.35 -11.65
C GLN A 110 7.11 -12.31 -12.51
N ALA A 111 6.62 -13.42 -11.94
CA ALA A 111 5.75 -14.35 -12.66
C ALA A 111 4.44 -13.71 -13.14
N ARG A 112 3.84 -12.83 -12.32
CA ARG A 112 2.64 -12.06 -12.70
C ARG A 112 2.93 -11.09 -13.84
N PHE A 113 4.05 -10.38 -13.79
CA PHE A 113 4.46 -9.46 -14.85
C PHE A 113 4.71 -10.19 -16.17
N VAL A 114 5.48 -11.28 -16.16
CA VAL A 114 5.75 -12.08 -17.36
C VAL A 114 4.46 -12.64 -17.96
N LYS A 115 3.52 -13.13 -17.13
CA LYS A 115 2.22 -13.60 -17.60
C LYS A 115 1.42 -12.47 -18.26
N ARG A 116 1.40 -11.29 -17.64
CA ARG A 116 0.67 -10.13 -18.14
C ARG A 116 1.28 -9.62 -19.45
N GLU A 117 2.60 -9.53 -19.52
CA GLU A 117 3.34 -9.14 -20.72
C GLU A 117 3.01 -10.07 -21.89
N LYS A 118 3.10 -11.39 -21.71
CA LYS A 118 2.73 -12.37 -22.75
C LYS A 118 1.28 -12.20 -23.21
N SER A 119 0.35 -11.97 -22.27
CA SER A 119 -1.06 -11.76 -22.62
C SER A 119 -1.28 -10.48 -23.43
N LEU A 120 -0.61 -9.38 -23.07
CA LEU A 120 -0.69 -8.12 -23.80
C LEU A 120 -0.07 -8.25 -25.20
N LEU A 121 1.08 -8.92 -25.33
CA LEU A 121 1.69 -9.19 -26.62
C LEU A 121 0.78 -10.02 -27.52
N ALA A 122 0.08 -11.03 -26.98
CA ALA A 122 -0.89 -11.80 -27.74
C ALA A 122 -2.07 -10.93 -28.22
N GLN A 123 -2.61 -10.04 -27.36
CA GLN A 123 -3.68 -9.12 -27.74
C GLN A 123 -3.24 -8.13 -28.83
N ILE A 124 -2.01 -7.63 -28.76
CA ILE A 124 -1.44 -6.77 -29.80
C ILE A 124 -1.36 -7.53 -31.13
N ALA A 125 -0.90 -8.78 -31.11
CA ALA A 125 -0.81 -9.60 -32.31
C ALA A 125 -2.20 -9.86 -32.94
N THR A 126 -3.22 -10.16 -32.13
CA THR A 126 -4.59 -10.36 -32.64
C THR A 126 -5.16 -9.07 -33.25
N LEU A 127 -5.03 -7.94 -32.55
CA LEU A 127 -5.50 -6.64 -33.06
C LEU A 127 -4.80 -6.25 -34.36
N HIS A 128 -3.51 -6.55 -34.49
CA HIS A 128 -2.77 -6.29 -35.72
C HIS A 128 -3.31 -7.14 -36.89
N GLY A 129 -3.61 -8.42 -36.65
CA GLY A 129 -4.24 -9.29 -37.64
C GLY A 129 -5.63 -8.79 -38.06
N ASP A 130 -6.46 -8.38 -37.10
CA ASP A 130 -7.80 -7.85 -37.36
C ASP A 130 -7.76 -6.60 -38.23
N VAL A 131 -6.82 -5.68 -37.96
CA VAL A 131 -6.64 -4.45 -38.75
C VAL A 131 -6.21 -4.79 -40.18
N GLN A 132 -5.28 -5.74 -40.37
CA GLN A 132 -4.85 -6.18 -41.70
C GLN A 132 -6.00 -6.82 -42.49
N LEU A 133 -6.78 -7.70 -41.86
CA LEU A 133 -7.95 -8.33 -42.49
C LEU A 133 -9.04 -7.30 -42.85
N GLN A 134 -9.30 -6.34 -41.96
CA GLN A 134 -10.25 -5.25 -42.26
C GLN A 134 -9.80 -4.41 -43.45
N ALA A 135 -8.51 -4.10 -43.56
CA ALA A 135 -7.97 -3.37 -44.70
C ALA A 135 -8.17 -4.15 -46.02
N LEU A 136 -7.85 -5.44 -46.03
CA LEU A 136 -8.07 -6.33 -47.19
C LEU A 136 -9.55 -6.42 -47.56
N ASN A 137 -10.43 -6.60 -46.58
CA ASN A 137 -11.89 -6.66 -46.81
C ASN A 137 -12.43 -5.37 -47.41
N ARG A 138 -11.96 -4.20 -46.95
CA ARG A 138 -12.36 -2.90 -47.53
C ARG A 138 -11.87 -2.74 -48.97
N LEU A 139 -10.65 -3.17 -49.28
CA LEU A 139 -10.13 -3.16 -50.65
C LEU A 139 -10.95 -4.09 -51.55
N ALA A 140 -11.28 -5.29 -51.10
CA ALA A 140 -12.13 -6.22 -51.84
C ALA A 140 -13.51 -5.62 -52.12
N GLN A 141 -14.15 -5.03 -51.11
CA GLN A 141 -15.44 -4.34 -51.26
C GLN A 141 -15.37 -3.17 -52.25
N PHE A 142 -14.30 -2.38 -52.21
CA PHE A 142 -14.10 -1.28 -53.16
C PHE A 142 -14.01 -1.81 -54.59
N VAL A 143 -13.22 -2.86 -54.82
CA VAL A 143 -13.08 -3.49 -56.14
C VAL A 143 -14.41 -4.06 -56.64
N THR A 144 -15.15 -4.79 -55.79
CA THR A 144 -16.46 -5.34 -56.18
C THR A 144 -17.45 -4.25 -56.53
N ASN A 145 -17.50 -3.17 -55.73
CA ASN A 145 -18.39 -2.05 -55.99
C ASN A 145 -18.02 -1.29 -57.28
N PHE A 146 -16.72 -1.15 -57.56
CA PHE A 146 -16.23 -0.56 -58.79
C PHE A 146 -16.67 -1.37 -60.02
N PHE A 147 -16.48 -2.69 -60.03
CA PHE A 147 -16.93 -3.56 -61.13
C PHE A 147 -18.44 -3.52 -61.32
N LEU A 148 -19.22 -3.56 -60.25
CA LEU A 148 -20.69 -3.43 -60.31
C LEU A 148 -21.10 -2.09 -60.94
N SER A 149 -20.47 -0.99 -60.55
CA SER A 149 -20.76 0.34 -61.10
C SER A 149 -20.41 0.44 -62.59
N LEU A 150 -19.31 -0.20 -63.02
CA LEU A 150 -18.91 -0.26 -64.42
C LEU A 150 -19.90 -1.10 -65.23
N SER A 151 -20.37 -2.24 -64.70
CA SER A 151 -21.39 -3.04 -65.39
C SER A 151 -22.71 -2.30 -65.54
N LEU A 152 -23.17 -1.57 -64.51
CA LEU A 152 -24.41 -0.80 -64.57
C LEU A 152 -24.34 0.35 -65.58
N SER A 153 -23.21 1.05 -65.61
CA SER A 153 -23.00 2.13 -66.58
C SER A 153 -22.92 1.58 -68.00
N LEU A 154 -22.26 0.45 -68.22
CA LEU A 154 -22.22 -0.19 -69.55
C LEU A 154 -23.62 -0.64 -70.00
N SER A 155 -24.43 -1.25 -69.13
CA SER A 155 -25.81 -1.62 -69.47
C SER A 155 -26.65 -0.39 -69.83
N LEU A 156 -26.55 0.69 -69.05
CA LEU A 156 -27.26 1.94 -69.34
C LEU A 156 -26.81 2.60 -70.66
N PHE A 157 -25.54 2.45 -71.06
CA PHE A 157 -25.04 2.94 -72.35
C PHE A 157 -25.54 2.11 -73.53
N LEU A 158 -25.68 0.79 -73.39
CA LEU A 158 -26.23 -0.07 -74.44
C LEU A 158 -27.76 0.09 -74.60
N ASP A 159 -28.49 0.49 -73.55
CA ASP A 159 -29.94 0.74 -73.62
C ASP A 159 -30.29 2.09 -74.32
N VAL A 160 -29.29 2.93 -74.61
CA VAL A 160 -29.45 4.28 -75.22
C VAL A 160 -29.02 4.30 -76.70
N ILE A 161 -28.48 3.20 -77.25
CA ILE A 161 -28.12 3.03 -78.67
C ILE A 161 -29.16 2.16 -79.36
#